data_AF-A0A954BUB7-F1
#
_entry.id   AF-A0A954BUB7-F1
#
_cell.length_a   1.000
_cell.length_b   1.000
_cell.length_c   1.000
_cell.angle_alpha   90.00
_cell.angle_beta   90.00
_cell.angle_gamma   90.00
#
_symmetry.space_group_name_H-M   'P 1'
#
loop_
_entity.id
_entity.type
_entity.pdbx_description
1 polymer ?
#
loop_
_entity_poly.entity_id
_entity_poly.type
_entity_poly.pdbx_seq_one_letter_code
_entity_poly.pdbx_strand_id
1 'polypeptide(L)' 'MQSDVAEIRRRFSTLTETERVELLIELWDSLTDEHEITLSDAEKKLIEQRLAEYRANPDDVIPADEAMRRLRQRKSG' A
#
# COMPACT_ATOMS: atom_id res chain seq x y z
N MET A 1 5.48 11.79 23.92
CA MET A 1 5.60 11.60 22.46
C MET A 1 4.83 10.38 21.91
N GLN A 2 4.05 9.63 22.71
CA GLN A 2 3.13 8.58 22.18
C GLN A 2 1.69 9.09 21.91
N SER A 3 1.46 10.42 21.95
CA SER A 3 0.12 11.03 21.93
C SER A 3 -0.41 11.31 20.52
N ASP A 4 0.47 11.64 19.57
CA ASP A 4 0.03 12.31 18.34
C ASP A 4 -0.60 11.33 17.34
N VAL A 5 -0.05 10.13 17.22
CA VAL A 5 -0.60 9.09 16.32
C VAL A 5 -1.95 8.56 16.80
N ALA A 6 -2.16 8.47 18.12
CA ALA A 6 -3.44 8.05 18.68
C ALA A 6 -4.53 9.10 18.46
N GLU A 7 -4.19 10.38 18.57
CA GLU A 7 -5.10 11.49 18.27
C GLU A 7 -5.45 11.57 16.78
N ILE A 8 -4.45 11.40 15.90
CA ILE A 8 -4.65 11.30 14.45
C ILE A 8 -5.61 10.16 14.12
N ARG A 9 -5.40 8.97 14.70
CA ARG A 9 -6.29 7.82 14.51
C ARG A 9 -7.72 8.11 14.96
N ARG A 10 -7.88 8.78 16.11
CA ARG A 10 -9.20 9.17 16.62
C ARG A 10 -9.91 10.12 15.64
N ARG A 11 -9.23 11.18 15.18
CA ARG A 11 -9.79 12.13 14.20
C ARG A 11 -10.10 11.46 12.86
N PHE A 12 -9.20 10.59 12.37
CA PHE A 12 -9.44 9.84 11.14
C PHE A 12 -10.68 8.95 11.23
N SER A 13 -10.93 8.35 12.41
CA SER A 13 -12.11 7.52 12.63
C SER A 13 -13.44 8.29 12.65
N THR A 14 -13.42 9.62 12.81
CA THR A 14 -14.65 10.44 12.74
C THR A 14 -15.01 10.90 11.32
N LEU A 15 -14.11 10.71 10.35
CA LEU A 15 -14.35 11.04 8.94
C LEU A 15 -15.26 9.99 8.28
N THR A 16 -16.00 10.43 7.25
CA THR A 16 -16.71 9.56 6.31
C THR A 16 -15.72 8.72 5.48
N GLU A 17 -16.20 7.66 4.82
CA GLU A 17 -15.34 6.82 3.98
C GLU A 17 -14.68 7.61 2.84
N THR A 18 -15.41 8.53 2.21
CA THR A 18 -14.87 9.40 1.16
C THR A 18 -13.78 10.32 1.68
N GLU A 19 -14.03 11.05 2.77
CA GLU A 19 -13.02 11.95 3.38
C GLU A 19 -11.78 11.18 3.86
N ARG A 20 -11.95 9.93 4.33
CA ARG A 20 -10.81 9.07 4.68
C ARG A 20 -9.96 8.74 3.47
N VAL A 21 -10.58 8.44 2.33
CA VAL A 21 -9.87 8.12 1.09
C VAL A 21 -9.15 9.35 0.55
N GLU A 22 -9.83 10.49 0.51
CA GLU A 22 -9.25 11.78 0.07
C GLU A 22 -8.03 12.14 0.91
N LEU A 23 -8.16 12.12 2.24
CA LEU A 23 -7.05 12.41 3.14
C LEU A 23 -5.90 11.39 3.03
N LEU A 24 -6.21 10.11 2.77
CA LEU A 24 -5.18 9.09 2.54
C LEU A 24 -4.35 9.38 1.29
N ILE A 25 -5.01 9.82 0.21
CA ILE A 25 -4.34 10.20 -1.04
C ILE A 25 -3.47 11.44 -0.81
N GLU A 26 -4.01 12.50 -0.20
CA GLU A 26 -3.25 13.72 0.10
C GLU A 26 -2.03 13.44 0.98
N LEU A 27 -2.19 12.61 2.03
CA LEU A 27 -1.07 12.19 2.87
C LEU A 27 -0.05 11.39 2.08
N TRP A 28 -0.50 10.46 1.24
CA TRP A 28 0.38 9.64 0.41
C TRP A 28 1.20 10.49 -0.56
N ASP A 29 0.57 11.45 -1.24
CA ASP A 29 1.23 12.37 -2.17
C ASP A 29 2.18 13.32 -1.43
N SER A 30 1.89 13.68 -0.17
CA SER A 30 2.82 14.52 0.61
C SER A 30 4.14 13.82 0.99
N LEU A 31 4.16 12.48 1.01
CA LEU A 31 5.36 11.70 1.36
C LEU A 31 6.37 11.61 0.22
N THR A 32 5.97 11.88 -1.02
CA THR A 32 6.82 11.67 -2.21
C THR A 32 7.81 12.78 -2.47
N ASP A 33 7.66 13.95 -1.85
CA ASP A 33 8.50 15.12 -2.12
C ASP A 33 9.80 15.18 -1.29
N GLU A 34 9.87 14.50 -0.14
CA GLU A 34 11.04 14.56 0.77
C GLU A 34 11.81 13.24 0.92
N HIS A 35 11.26 12.13 0.42
CA HIS A 35 11.86 10.80 0.58
C HIS A 35 11.93 10.08 -0.77
N GLU A 36 13.01 10.33 -1.50
CA GLU A 36 13.34 9.57 -2.70
C GLU A 36 13.63 8.11 -2.28
N ILE A 37 12.60 7.25 -2.30
CA ILE A 37 12.74 5.82 -2.03
C ILE A 37 13.58 5.24 -3.17
N THR A 38 14.89 5.17 -2.93
CA THR A 38 15.82 4.62 -3.90
C THR A 38 15.69 3.11 -3.87
N LEU A 39 15.03 2.56 -4.88
CA LEU A 39 14.99 1.12 -5.10
C LEU A 39 16.40 0.61 -5.41
N SER A 40 16.80 -0.47 -4.76
CA SER A 40 18.01 -1.22 -5.14
C SER A 40 17.84 -1.82 -6.54
N ASP A 41 18.96 -2.13 -7.21
CA ASP A 41 18.91 -2.75 -8.53
C ASP A 41 18.22 -4.13 -8.50
N ALA A 42 18.32 -4.84 -7.37
CA ALA A 42 17.62 -6.10 -7.15
C ALA A 42 16.09 -5.91 -7.11
N GLU A 43 15.61 -4.86 -6.45
CA GLU A 43 14.18 -4.53 -6.38
C GLU A 43 13.65 -4.06 -7.74
N LYS A 44 14.40 -3.20 -8.45
CA LYS A 44 14.04 -2.77 -9.82
C LYS A 44 13.92 -3.97 -10.76
N LYS A 45 14.91 -4.86 -10.75
CA LYS A 45 14.91 -6.08 -11.57
C LYS A 45 13.72 -7.00 -11.22
N LEU A 46 13.39 -7.13 -9.94
CA LEU A 46 12.24 -7.93 -9.52
C LEU A 46 10.92 -7.34 -10.04
N ILE A 47 10.76 -6.01 -10.00
CA ILE A 47 9.58 -5.33 -10.53
C ILE A 47 9.48 -5.56 -12.05
N GLU A 48 10.57 -5.34 -12.78
CA GLU A 48 10.61 -5.57 -14.23
C GLU A 48 10.26 -7.01 -14.60
N GLN A 49 10.80 -7.99 -13.87
CA GLN A 49 10.49 -9.40 -14.07
C GLN A 49 8.99 -9.68 -13.86
N ARG A 50 8.40 -9.22 -12.75
CA ARG A 50 6.98 -9.44 -12.46
C ARG A 50 6.06 -8.77 -13.47
N LEU A 51 6.43 -7.59 -13.96
CA LEU A 51 5.70 -6.91 -15.02
C LEU A 51 5.78 -7.67 -16.34
N ALA A 52 6.94 -8.24 -16.67
CA ALA A 52 7.10 -9.07 -17.87
C ALA A 52 6.27 -10.36 -17.78
N GLU A 53 6.27 -11.04 -16.62
CA GLU A 53 5.45 -12.21 -16.34
C GLU A 53 3.95 -11.90 -16.51
N TYR A 54 3.47 -10.82 -15.90
CA TYR A 54 2.06 -10.39 -16.03
C TYR A 54 1.69 -10.02 -17.47
N ARG A 55 2.58 -9.35 -18.21
CA ARG A 55 2.32 -9.02 -19.63
C ARG A 55 2.27 -10.25 -20.52
N ALA A 56 3.07 -11.27 -20.21
CA ALA A 56 3.08 -12.53 -20.95
C ALA A 56 1.85 -13.40 -20.61
N ASN A 57 1.33 -13.29 -19.38
CA ASN A 57 0.18 -14.05 -18.92
C ASN A 57 -0.72 -13.21 -18.00
N PRO A 58 -1.60 -12.35 -18.56
CA PRO A 58 -2.39 -11.40 -17.76
C PRO A 58 -3.46 -12.07 -16.89
N ASP A 59 -3.87 -13.30 -17.22
CA ASP A 59 -4.85 -14.06 -16.45
C ASP A 59 -4.21 -14.83 -15.27
N ASP A 60 -2.88 -14.86 -15.16
CA ASP A 60 -2.14 -15.45 -14.04
C ASP A 60 -2.07 -14.49 -12.85
N VAL A 61 -3.26 -14.11 -12.39
CA VAL A 61 -3.47 -13.24 -11.26
C VAL A 61 -4.55 -13.83 -10.36
N ILE A 62 -4.50 -13.47 -9.08
CA ILE A 62 -5.57 -13.79 -8.14
C ILE A 62 -6.44 -12.54 -7.91
N PRO A 63 -7.75 -12.71 -7.70
CA PRO A 63 -8.61 -11.64 -7.23
C PRO A 63 -8.05 -10.96 -5.97
N ALA A 64 -8.26 -9.65 -5.85
CA ALA A 64 -7.68 -8.85 -4.77
C ALA A 64 -8.17 -9.27 -3.37
N ASP A 65 -9.44 -9.69 -3.26
CA ASP A 65 -10.02 -10.25 -2.05
C ASP A 65 -9.31 -11.54 -1.61
N GLU A 66 -9.00 -12.43 -2.55
CA GLU A 66 -8.23 -13.64 -2.31
C GLU A 66 -6.79 -13.32 -1.88
N ALA A 67 -6.14 -12.34 -2.54
CA ALA A 67 -4.81 -11.87 -2.15
C ALA A 67 -4.80 -11.34 -0.71
N MET A 68 -5.77 -10.50 -0.36
CA MET A 68 -5.92 -9.93 0.99
C MET A 68 -6.24 -11.00 2.03
N ARG A 69 -7.06 -12.01 1.68
CA ARG A 69 -7.35 -13.15 2.55
C ARG A 69 -6.06 -13.91 2.91
N ARG A 70 -5.21 -14.22 1.92
CA ARG A 70 -3.91 -14.89 2.14
C ARG A 70 -2.97 -14.07 3.02
N LEU A 71 -2.91 -12.75 2.80
CA LEU A 71 -2.09 -11.84 3.60
C LEU A 71 -2.53 -11.80 5.08
N ARG A 72 -3.83 -11.80 5.35
CA ARG A 72 -4.37 -11.85 6.72
C ARG A 72 -4.01 -13.17 7.41
N GLN A 73 -4.14 -14.29 6.71
CA GLN A 73 -3.79 -15.61 7.25
C GLN A 73 -2.31 -15.74 7.61
N ARG A 74 -1.42 -15.14 6.82
CA ARG A 74 0.03 -15.08 7.11
C ARG A 74 0.40 -14.31 8.37
N LYS A 75 -0.42 -13.35 8.82
CA LYS A 75 -0.17 -12.55 10.03
C LYS A 75 -0.71 -13.19 11.31
N SER A 76 -1.46 -14.30 11.20
CA SER A 76 -2.09 -15.00 12.32
C SER A 76 -1.38 -16.30 12.71
N GLY A 77 -0.23 -16.61 12.10
CA GLY A 77 0.58 -17.80 12.38
C GLY A 77 2.01 -17.46 12.75
#